data_AF-Q4CL52-F1
#
_entry.id   AF-Q4CL52-F1
#
_cell.length_a   1.000
_cell.length_b   1.000
_cell.length_c   1.000
_cell.angle_alpha   90.00
_cell.angle_beta   90.00
_cell.angle_gamma   90.00
#
_symmetry.space_group_name_H-M   'P 1'
#
loop_
_entity.id
_entity.type
_entity.pdbx_description
1 polymer ?
#
loop_
_entity_poly.entity_id
_entity_poly.type
_entity_poly.pdbx_seq_one_letter_code
_entity_poly.pdbx_strand_id
1 'polypeptide(L)'
;MSTARRDKLLCLEAAAQERWAQEKLHEQNAPLKGEPVPSKFFVTFPYPYMNGRLHLGHAFSLTKCEFASRFWRMKGLRSLWPFGLHVTGTPIAACAQKIQKEMQLYGNPPQFPEEMLGTPSEEKKDDIATIGQHKSKRGKAAPAKPQWIIMRSMGIPDNEIAKFADPLYWLDYFPPLAVEDLKRFGCHIDFRRSFITTDRNPYYDRFVSWQFRHLRRANVLGFGKRYCVYSPWDGQPCADHDRAVGEGALPQEYTLVKLKVQNATEHPA
;
A
#
# COMPACT_ATOMS: atom_id res chain seq x y z
N MET A 1 -0.47 -8.58 35.06
CA MET A 1 -0.67 -9.87 34.35
C MET A 1 0.69 -10.50 34.11
N SER A 2 0.87 -11.80 34.35
CA SER A 2 2.14 -12.48 34.03
C SER A 2 2.33 -12.54 32.51
N THR A 3 3.47 -12.05 32.01
CA THR A 3 3.82 -12.11 30.58
C THR A 3 4.50 -13.42 30.18
N ALA A 4 4.81 -14.30 31.14
CA ALA A 4 5.63 -15.49 30.93
C ALA A 4 5.12 -16.44 29.84
N ARG A 5 3.78 -16.59 29.70
CA ARG A 5 3.19 -17.43 28.64
C ARG A 5 3.42 -16.85 27.24
N ARG A 6 3.23 -15.54 27.09
CA ARG A 6 3.51 -14.81 25.84
C ARG A 6 5.00 -14.92 25.51
N ASP A 7 5.86 -14.64 26.47
CA ASP A 7 7.31 -14.63 26.27
C ASP A 7 7.82 -16.03 25.87
N LYS A 8 7.25 -17.09 26.46
CA LYS A 8 7.52 -18.47 26.04
C LYS A 8 7.10 -18.73 24.58
N LEU A 9 5.93 -18.26 24.15
CA LEU A 9 5.48 -18.40 22.75
C LEU A 9 6.41 -17.64 21.80
N LEU A 10 6.80 -16.41 22.12
CA LEU A 10 7.74 -15.61 21.33
C LEU A 10 9.10 -16.32 21.16
N CYS A 11 9.62 -16.96 22.21
CA CYS A 11 10.85 -17.76 22.11
C CYS A 11 10.68 -18.98 21.19
N LEU A 12 9.55 -19.67 21.25
CA LEU A 12 9.27 -20.83 20.38
C LEU A 12 9.08 -20.40 18.91
N GLU A 13 8.41 -19.27 18.67
CA GLU A 13 8.24 -18.68 17.34
C GLU A 13 9.59 -18.32 16.72
N ALA A 14 10.45 -17.62 17.46
CA ALA A 14 11.78 -17.26 16.99
C ALA A 14 12.63 -18.50 16.64
N ALA A 15 12.62 -19.53 17.49
CA ALA A 15 13.33 -20.77 17.24
C ALA A 15 12.80 -21.52 16.01
N ALA A 16 11.48 -21.56 15.81
CA ALA A 16 10.87 -22.18 14.64
C ALA A 16 11.16 -21.42 13.34
N GLN A 17 11.07 -20.08 13.37
CA GLN A 17 11.36 -19.22 12.22
C GLN A 17 12.82 -19.32 11.78
N GLU A 18 13.75 -19.32 12.73
CA GLU A 18 15.18 -19.51 12.47
C GLU A 18 15.44 -20.87 11.79
N ARG A 19 14.85 -21.94 12.33
CA ARG A 19 14.93 -23.28 11.72
C ARG A 19 14.37 -23.30 10.29
N TRP A 20 13.20 -22.71 10.06
CA TRP A 20 12.58 -22.65 8.72
C TRP A 20 13.45 -21.90 7.72
N ALA A 21 14.13 -20.85 8.15
CA ALA A 21 15.06 -20.08 7.33
C ALA A 21 16.32 -20.88 7.00
N GLN A 22 16.94 -21.52 7.98
CA GLN A 22 18.13 -22.37 7.80
C GLN A 22 17.86 -23.56 6.86
N GLU A 23 16.73 -24.24 7.05
CA GLU A 23 16.31 -25.37 6.22
C GLU A 23 15.68 -24.94 4.89
N LYS A 24 15.53 -23.63 4.64
CA LYS A 24 14.94 -23.04 3.42
C LYS A 24 13.56 -23.62 3.09
N LEU A 25 12.75 -23.93 4.10
CA LEU A 25 11.52 -24.71 3.93
C LEU A 25 10.49 -24.05 3.01
N HIS A 26 10.53 -22.72 2.91
CA HIS A 26 9.59 -21.92 2.12
C HIS A 26 10.03 -21.76 0.66
N GLU A 27 11.29 -22.05 0.37
CA GLU A 27 11.84 -21.98 -0.98
C GLU A 27 11.31 -23.15 -1.82
N GLN A 28 10.69 -22.84 -2.96
CA GLN A 28 10.19 -23.87 -3.88
C GLN A 28 10.77 -23.63 -5.27
N ASN A 29 11.26 -24.70 -5.88
CA ASN A 29 11.78 -24.69 -7.23
C ASN A 29 10.80 -25.39 -8.18
N ALA A 30 10.70 -24.86 -9.40
CA ALA A 30 10.02 -25.58 -10.47
C ALA A 30 10.80 -26.87 -10.79
N PRO A 31 10.12 -27.94 -11.22
CA PRO A 31 10.81 -29.15 -11.67
C PRO A 31 11.79 -28.83 -12.80
N LEU A 32 12.92 -29.53 -12.84
CA LEU A 32 13.86 -29.43 -13.94
C LEU A 32 13.26 -30.03 -15.22
N LYS A 33 13.84 -29.69 -16.38
CA LYS A 33 13.40 -30.24 -17.66
C LYS A 33 13.53 -31.77 -17.64
N GLY A 34 12.40 -32.47 -17.79
CA GLY A 34 12.33 -33.94 -17.77
C GLY A 34 11.87 -34.55 -16.44
N GLU A 35 11.80 -33.77 -15.35
CA GLU A 35 11.22 -34.24 -14.10
C GLU A 35 9.68 -34.27 -14.16
N PRO A 36 9.02 -35.19 -13.42
CA PRO A 36 7.57 -35.18 -13.29
C PRO A 36 7.06 -33.85 -12.75
N VAL A 37 6.03 -33.28 -13.39
CA VAL A 37 5.39 -32.06 -12.92
C VAL A 37 4.50 -32.39 -11.72
N PRO A 38 4.80 -31.91 -10.51
CA PRO A 38 3.98 -32.19 -9.35
C PRO A 38 2.69 -31.38 -9.38
N SER A 39 1.65 -31.87 -8.70
CA SER A 39 0.48 -31.06 -8.36
C SER A 39 0.94 -29.82 -7.59
N LYS A 40 0.56 -28.63 -8.07
CA LYS A 40 1.01 -27.34 -7.52
C LYS A 40 -0.15 -26.54 -6.95
N PHE A 41 0.17 -25.69 -5.99
CA PHE A 41 -0.71 -24.62 -5.53
C PHE A 41 0.04 -23.31 -5.63
N PHE A 42 -0.52 -22.32 -6.34
CA PHE A 42 0.11 -21.01 -6.49
C PHE A 42 -0.85 -19.95 -6.02
N VAL A 43 -0.46 -19.23 -4.96
CA VAL A 43 -1.27 -18.17 -4.36
C VAL A 43 -0.48 -16.86 -4.37
N THR A 44 -1.17 -15.76 -4.58
CA THR A 44 -0.60 -14.42 -4.59
C THR A 44 -1.44 -13.51 -3.73
N PHE A 45 -0.77 -12.58 -3.05
CA PHE A 45 -1.42 -11.45 -2.39
C PHE A 45 -1.14 -10.19 -3.23
N PRO A 46 -2.12 -9.31 -3.50
CA PRO A 46 -1.86 -8.03 -4.15
C PRO A 46 -0.78 -7.29 -3.37
N TYR A 47 0.36 -7.05 -4.01
CA TYR A 47 1.51 -6.49 -3.33
C TYR A 47 1.15 -5.11 -2.73
N PRO A 48 1.38 -4.88 -1.43
CA PRO A 48 0.95 -3.66 -0.76
C PRO A 48 1.84 -2.46 -1.12
N TYR A 49 1.30 -1.25 -1.00
CA TYR A 49 2.08 -0.01 -1.12
C TYR A 49 3.09 0.13 0.02
N MET A 50 4.30 0.56 -0.33
CA MET A 50 5.43 0.75 0.59
C MET A 50 5.53 2.19 1.12
N ASN A 51 4.39 2.85 1.34
CA ASN A 51 4.30 4.19 1.93
C ASN A 51 4.19 4.15 3.47
N GLY A 52 4.62 3.05 4.10
CA GLY A 52 4.51 2.83 5.54
C GLY A 52 4.77 1.36 5.90
N ARG A 53 4.67 1.06 7.20
CA ARG A 53 4.69 -0.31 7.72
C ARG A 53 3.38 -1.04 7.40
N LEU A 54 3.44 -2.36 7.28
CA LEU A 54 2.24 -3.19 7.09
C LEU A 54 1.39 -3.18 8.36
N HIS A 55 0.17 -2.64 8.30
CA HIS A 55 -0.78 -2.67 9.41
C HIS A 55 -1.60 -3.98 9.50
N LEU A 56 -2.34 -4.15 10.60
CA LEU A 56 -3.14 -5.35 10.89
C LEU A 56 -4.19 -5.69 9.81
N GLY A 57 -4.73 -4.69 9.11
CA GLY A 57 -5.60 -4.93 7.94
C GLY A 57 -4.92 -5.72 6.80
N HIS A 58 -3.62 -5.47 6.55
CA HIS A 58 -2.85 -6.28 5.61
C HIS A 58 -2.71 -7.71 6.14
N ALA A 59 -2.35 -7.86 7.43
CA ALA A 59 -2.21 -9.16 8.09
C ALA A 59 -3.50 -9.99 7.98
N PHE A 60 -4.66 -9.39 8.25
CA PHE A 60 -5.97 -10.05 8.10
C PHE A 60 -6.19 -10.58 6.67
N SER A 61 -5.92 -9.77 5.65
CA SER A 61 -6.13 -10.16 4.25
C SER A 61 -5.11 -11.20 3.77
N LEU A 62 -3.83 -11.05 4.11
CA LEU A 62 -2.77 -11.98 3.70
C LEU A 62 -2.83 -13.33 4.41
N THR A 63 -3.39 -13.40 5.64
CA THR A 63 -3.55 -14.69 6.35
C THR A 63 -4.37 -15.70 5.55
N LYS A 64 -5.26 -15.26 4.66
CA LYS A 64 -6.02 -16.15 3.77
C LYS A 64 -5.10 -16.91 2.80
N CYS A 65 -4.08 -16.22 2.29
CA CYS A 65 -3.04 -16.81 1.45
C CYS A 65 -2.15 -17.74 2.26
N GLU A 66 -1.72 -17.31 3.46
CA GLU A 66 -0.90 -18.11 4.37
C GLU A 66 -1.56 -19.44 4.74
N PHE A 67 -2.82 -19.40 5.18
CA PHE A 67 -3.55 -20.60 5.59
C PHE A 67 -3.79 -21.53 4.41
N ALA A 68 -4.19 -21.01 3.24
CA ALA A 68 -4.35 -21.82 2.04
C ALA A 68 -3.02 -22.45 1.60
N SER A 69 -1.93 -21.67 1.60
CA SER A 69 -0.61 -22.12 1.18
C SER A 69 -0.11 -23.29 2.03
N ARG A 70 -0.22 -23.19 3.36
CA ARG A 70 0.17 -24.27 4.28
C ARG A 70 -0.77 -25.47 4.21
N PHE A 71 -2.08 -25.25 4.13
CA PHE A 71 -3.06 -26.33 4.02
C PHE A 71 -2.78 -27.20 2.78
N TRP A 72 -2.62 -26.58 1.61
CA TRP A 72 -2.35 -27.32 0.37
C TRP A 72 -0.98 -27.99 0.37
N ARG A 73 0.03 -27.39 1.02
CA ARG A 73 1.31 -28.06 1.27
C ARG A 73 1.14 -29.33 2.09
N MET A 74 0.37 -29.29 3.16
CA MET A 74 0.07 -30.48 3.99
C MET A 74 -0.75 -31.54 3.23
N LYS A 75 -1.55 -31.13 2.24
CA LYS A 75 -2.24 -32.05 1.31
C LYS A 75 -1.33 -32.62 0.22
N GLY A 76 -0.02 -32.34 0.26
CA GLY A 76 0.97 -32.89 -0.65
C GLY A 76 1.19 -32.09 -1.94
N LEU A 77 0.56 -30.92 -2.10
CA LEU A 77 0.81 -30.05 -3.25
C LEU A 77 2.10 -29.24 -3.06
N ARG A 78 2.80 -28.98 -4.17
CA ARG A 78 3.91 -28.02 -4.19
C ARG A 78 3.35 -26.60 -4.14
N SER A 79 3.27 -26.05 -2.93
CA SER A 79 2.69 -24.75 -2.64
C SER A 79 3.73 -23.63 -2.77
N LEU A 80 3.48 -22.67 -3.66
CA LEU A 80 4.31 -21.47 -3.84
C LEU A 80 3.50 -20.23 -3.46
N TRP A 81 4.05 -19.42 -2.56
CA TRP A 81 3.54 -18.09 -2.23
C TRP A 81 4.69 -17.07 -2.30
N PRO A 82 4.79 -16.26 -3.36
CA PRO A 82 5.72 -15.14 -3.44
C PRO A 82 5.06 -13.86 -2.92
N PHE A 83 5.87 -12.85 -2.67
CA PHE A 83 5.39 -11.56 -2.18
C PHE A 83 6.18 -10.41 -2.80
N GLY A 84 5.51 -9.59 -3.63
CA GLY A 84 6.07 -8.36 -4.19
C GLY A 84 5.80 -7.15 -3.29
N LEU A 85 6.43 -6.00 -3.59
CA LEU A 85 6.34 -4.77 -2.80
C LEU A 85 6.08 -3.58 -3.73
N HIS A 86 4.89 -2.97 -3.63
CA HIS A 86 4.46 -1.90 -4.55
C HIS A 86 5.12 -0.57 -4.19
N VAL A 87 5.95 -0.06 -5.10
CA VAL A 87 6.58 1.27 -4.99
C VAL A 87 6.27 2.16 -6.18
N THR A 88 5.50 1.66 -7.15
CA THR A 88 5.00 2.42 -8.30
C THR A 88 3.73 3.17 -7.92
N GLY A 89 3.56 4.39 -8.43
CA GLY A 89 2.37 5.20 -8.20
C GLY A 89 2.65 6.46 -7.40
N THR A 90 1.59 7.21 -7.14
CA THR A 90 1.68 8.52 -6.49
C THR A 90 1.69 8.52 -4.95
N PRO A 91 1.21 7.49 -4.20
CA PRO A 91 1.12 7.60 -2.73
C PRO A 91 2.45 7.92 -2.03
N ILE A 92 3.55 7.31 -2.47
CA ILE A 92 4.89 7.58 -1.92
C ILE A 92 5.31 9.02 -2.24
N ALA A 93 5.16 9.46 -3.49
CA ALA A 93 5.50 10.81 -3.91
C ALA A 93 4.65 11.87 -3.18
N ALA A 94 3.36 11.64 -3.00
CA ALA A 94 2.46 12.53 -2.28
C ALA A 94 2.84 12.66 -0.79
N CYS A 95 3.21 11.55 -0.12
CA CYS A 95 3.71 11.59 1.25
C CYS A 95 5.06 12.32 1.34
N ALA A 96 5.98 12.09 0.41
CA ALA A 96 7.27 12.78 0.37
C ALA A 96 7.10 14.30 0.19
N GLN A 97 6.25 14.73 -0.75
CA GLN A 97 5.91 16.14 -0.96
C GLN A 97 5.26 16.79 0.27
N LYS A 98 4.40 16.07 1.00
CA LYS A 98 3.84 16.56 2.27
C LYS A 98 4.93 16.82 3.31
N ILE A 99 5.85 15.88 3.50
CA ILE A 99 7.00 16.07 4.41
C ILE A 99 7.84 17.27 3.99
N GLN A 100 8.16 17.37 2.69
CA GLN A 100 8.92 18.51 2.16
C GLN A 100 8.23 19.84 2.45
N LYS A 101 6.92 19.93 2.22
CA LYS A 101 6.12 21.13 2.47
C LYS A 101 6.03 21.47 3.96
N GLU A 102 5.82 20.48 4.81
CA GLU A 102 5.78 20.66 6.27
C GLU A 102 7.12 21.19 6.78
N MET A 103 8.23 20.68 6.26
CA MET A 103 9.57 21.19 6.59
C MET A 103 9.78 22.64 6.14
N GLN A 104 9.31 22.99 4.95
CA GLN A 104 9.41 24.36 4.43
C GLN A 104 8.57 25.37 5.24
N LEU A 105 7.38 24.96 5.70
CA LEU A 105 6.44 25.84 6.39
C LEU A 105 6.71 25.96 7.90
N TYR A 106 7.17 24.88 8.53
CA TYR A 106 7.22 24.78 10.00
C TYR A 106 8.62 24.45 10.56
N GLY A 107 9.64 24.31 9.70
CA GLY A 107 11.02 24.00 10.10
C GLY A 107 11.36 22.51 10.08
N ASN A 108 12.59 22.16 10.48
CA ASN A 108 13.08 20.78 10.52
C ASN A 108 13.80 20.51 11.86
N PRO A 109 13.15 19.86 12.85
CA PRO A 109 11.80 19.28 12.77
C PRO A 109 10.69 20.36 12.73
N PRO A 110 9.55 20.07 12.07
CA PRO A 110 8.38 20.94 12.03
C PRO A 110 7.80 21.28 13.40
N GLN A 111 7.48 22.56 13.61
CA GLN A 111 6.69 23.07 14.75
C GLN A 111 5.29 23.46 14.28
N PHE A 112 4.31 22.57 14.44
CA PHE A 112 2.94 22.78 13.96
C PHE A 112 2.11 23.63 14.94
N PRO A 113 1.20 24.50 14.44
CA PRO A 113 0.17 25.12 15.27
C PRO A 113 -0.69 24.07 15.99
N GLU A 114 -1.11 24.36 17.24
CA GLU A 114 -1.87 23.43 18.09
C GLU A 114 -3.14 22.89 17.39
N GLU A 115 -3.78 23.71 16.57
CA GLU A 115 -4.97 23.37 15.79
C GLU A 115 -4.76 22.17 14.85
N MET A 116 -3.53 21.98 14.32
CA MET A 116 -3.20 20.88 13.40
C MET A 116 -2.87 19.58 14.12
N LEU A 117 -2.53 19.64 15.41
CA LEU A 117 -2.17 18.44 16.18
C LEU A 117 -3.41 17.61 16.51
N GLY A 118 -4.59 18.23 16.46
CA GLY A 118 -5.86 17.64 16.86
C GLY A 118 -5.89 17.42 18.37
N THR A 119 -7.05 17.64 19.00
CA THR A 119 -7.23 17.18 20.38
C THR A 119 -7.11 15.65 20.41
N PRO A 120 -6.50 15.04 21.44
CA PRO A 120 -6.57 13.61 21.63
C PRO A 120 -8.04 13.24 21.73
N SER A 121 -8.61 12.63 20.70
CA SER A 121 -9.96 12.09 20.79
C SER A 121 -9.90 11.03 21.87
N GLU A 122 -10.55 11.27 23.01
CA GLU A 122 -10.84 10.24 24.00
C GLU A 122 -11.32 9.01 23.25
N GLU A 123 -10.71 7.85 23.52
CA GLU A 123 -11.14 6.57 22.98
C GLU A 123 -12.63 6.42 23.30
N LYS A 124 -13.50 6.71 22.32
CA LYS A 124 -14.86 6.24 22.38
C LYS A 124 -14.73 4.73 22.40
N LYS A 125 -15.09 4.13 23.54
CA LYS A 125 -15.37 2.71 23.64
C LYS A 125 -16.41 2.40 22.57
N ASP A 126 -15.96 1.97 21.41
CA ASP A 126 -16.84 1.38 20.43
C ASP A 126 -17.34 0.08 21.07
N ASP A 127 -18.62 0.08 21.44
CA ASP A 127 -19.35 -1.12 21.82
C ASP A 127 -19.06 -2.20 20.77
N ILE A 128 -18.70 -3.40 21.23
CA ILE A 128 -18.37 -4.54 20.39
C ILE A 128 -19.52 -4.74 19.38
N ALA A 129 -19.28 -4.35 18.12
CA ALA A 129 -20.23 -4.57 17.06
C ALA A 129 -20.44 -6.08 16.90
N THR A 130 -21.70 -6.52 16.94
CA THR A 130 -22.11 -7.89 16.68
C THR A 130 -21.54 -8.33 15.33
N ILE A 131 -20.83 -9.47 15.32
CA ILE A 131 -20.26 -10.06 14.11
C ILE A 131 -21.37 -10.16 13.04
N GLY A 132 -21.23 -9.45 11.93
CA GLY A 132 -22.15 -9.52 10.79
C GLY A 132 -22.88 -8.23 10.40
N GLN A 133 -22.76 -7.12 11.16
CA GLN A 133 -23.39 -5.84 10.79
C GLN A 133 -22.36 -4.78 10.35
N HIS A 134 -21.88 -4.86 9.11
CA HIS A 134 -21.16 -3.75 8.49
C HIS A 134 -22.13 -2.69 7.96
N LYS A 135 -22.54 -1.74 8.81
CA LYS A 135 -23.09 -0.45 8.34
C LYS A 135 -21.94 0.54 8.21
N SER A 136 -21.58 0.90 6.98
CA SER A 136 -20.61 1.96 6.69
C SER A 136 -21.15 3.34 7.12
N LYS A 137 -21.02 3.69 8.41
CA LYS A 137 -21.19 5.08 8.84
C LYS A 137 -19.96 5.87 8.34
N ARG A 138 -20.13 6.60 7.23
CA ARG A 138 -19.20 7.64 6.77
C ARG A 138 -19.12 8.73 7.84
N GLY A 139 -18.17 8.63 8.77
CA GLY A 139 -17.81 9.73 9.65
C GLY A 139 -17.20 10.87 8.83
N LYS A 140 -17.48 12.13 9.20
CA LYS A 140 -16.70 13.28 8.69
C LYS A 140 -15.22 13.02 8.97
N ALA A 141 -14.40 13.02 7.93
CA ALA A 141 -12.96 12.84 8.08
C ALA A 141 -12.42 13.96 8.99
N ALA A 142 -11.80 13.58 10.11
CA ALA A 142 -11.01 14.52 10.90
C ALA A 142 -9.92 15.15 10.00
N PRO A 143 -9.46 16.39 10.29
CA PRO A 143 -8.35 16.97 9.55
C PRO A 143 -7.18 15.98 9.53
N ALA A 144 -6.64 15.74 8.34
CA ALA A 144 -5.54 14.79 8.17
C ALA A 144 -4.36 15.25 9.04
N LYS A 145 -3.90 14.38 9.94
CA LYS A 145 -2.72 14.66 10.78
C LYS A 145 -1.51 14.97 9.88
N PRO A 146 -0.61 15.88 10.28
CA PRO A 146 0.61 16.14 9.54
C PRO A 146 1.41 14.85 9.29
N GLN A 147 1.99 14.73 8.10
CA GLN A 147 2.74 13.55 7.67
C GLN A 147 3.94 13.32 8.59
N TRP A 148 4.62 14.36 9.05
CA TRP A 148 5.71 14.25 10.03
C TRP A 148 5.28 13.52 11.31
N ILE A 149 4.08 13.82 11.83
CA ILE A 149 3.55 13.17 13.03
C ILE A 149 3.19 11.71 12.77
N ILE A 150 2.67 11.41 11.58
CA ILE A 150 2.42 10.02 11.16
C ILE A 150 3.74 9.23 11.12
N MET A 151 4.82 9.81 10.57
CA MET A 151 6.14 9.18 10.52
C MET A 151 6.71 8.95 11.93
N ARG A 152 6.60 9.94 12.83
CA ARG A 152 6.95 9.77 14.26
C ARG A 152 6.15 8.64 14.91
N SER A 153 4.85 8.53 14.64
CA SER A 153 4.00 7.49 15.22
C SER A 153 4.36 6.07 14.76
N MET A 154 5.10 5.94 13.64
CA MET A 154 5.67 4.68 13.17
C MET A 154 7.01 4.33 13.85
N GLY A 155 7.50 5.19 14.75
CA GLY A 155 8.77 5.01 15.46
C GLY A 155 10.01 5.48 14.68
N ILE A 156 9.83 6.29 13.63
CA ILE A 156 10.94 6.83 12.84
C ILE A 156 11.49 8.07 13.57
N PRO A 157 12.81 8.15 13.83
CA PRO A 157 13.39 9.27 14.57
C PRO A 157 13.43 10.55 13.72
N ASP A 158 13.31 11.71 14.34
CA ASP A 158 13.22 13.02 13.66
C ASP A 158 14.38 13.31 12.71
N ASN A 159 15.59 12.91 13.08
CA ASN A 159 16.79 13.08 12.26
C ASN A 159 16.76 12.24 10.97
N GLU A 160 15.85 11.28 10.87
CA GLU A 160 15.67 10.42 9.70
C GLU A 160 14.45 10.82 8.87
N ILE A 161 13.39 11.36 9.48
CA ILE A 161 12.15 11.74 8.78
C ILE A 161 12.42 12.73 7.64
N ALA A 162 13.36 13.67 7.82
CA ALA A 162 13.72 14.64 6.79
C ALA A 162 14.17 13.99 5.45
N LYS A 163 14.77 12.80 5.49
CA LYS A 163 15.22 12.08 4.29
C LYS A 163 14.05 11.59 3.43
N PHE A 164 12.87 11.39 4.04
CA PHE A 164 11.66 10.97 3.32
C PHE A 164 11.03 12.10 2.49
N ALA A 165 11.58 13.32 2.52
CA ALA A 165 11.27 14.32 1.50
C ALA A 165 11.71 13.87 0.10
N ASP A 166 12.70 12.97 0.01
CA ASP A 166 13.03 12.25 -1.23
C ASP A 166 12.18 10.96 -1.33
N PRO A 167 11.30 10.82 -2.35
CA PRO A 167 10.51 9.61 -2.54
C PRO A 167 11.38 8.34 -2.73
N LEU A 168 12.61 8.46 -3.22
CA LEU A 168 13.50 7.31 -3.41
C LEU A 168 13.97 6.70 -2.08
N TYR A 169 14.05 7.49 -1.01
CA TYR A 169 14.44 6.99 0.31
C TYR A 169 13.42 5.99 0.87
N TRP A 170 12.13 6.14 0.51
CA TRP A 170 11.07 5.23 0.92
C TRP A 170 11.30 3.81 0.40
N LEU A 171 11.86 3.69 -0.81
CA LEU A 171 12.16 2.41 -1.47
C LEU A 171 13.30 1.66 -0.77
N ASP A 172 14.17 2.37 -0.06
CA ASP A 172 15.24 1.77 0.74
C ASP A 172 14.80 1.45 2.16
N TYR A 173 13.87 2.23 2.69
CA TYR A 173 13.46 2.12 4.10
C TYR A 173 12.36 1.08 4.32
N PHE A 174 11.21 1.19 3.64
CA PHE A 174 10.04 0.37 3.96
C PHE A 174 10.09 -1.06 3.39
N PRO A 175 10.58 -1.32 2.17
CA PRO A 175 10.61 -2.68 1.62
C PRO A 175 11.39 -3.69 2.49
N PRO A 176 12.61 -3.39 3.00
CA PRO A 176 13.31 -4.31 3.90
C PRO A 176 12.55 -4.57 5.20
N LEU A 177 11.93 -3.53 5.78
CA LEU A 177 11.13 -3.64 7.00
C LEU A 177 9.89 -4.51 6.78
N ALA A 178 9.20 -4.38 5.63
CA ALA A 178 8.06 -5.23 5.30
C ALA A 178 8.47 -6.71 5.20
N VAL A 179 9.65 -7.00 4.61
CA VAL A 179 10.19 -8.37 4.56
C VAL A 179 10.53 -8.88 5.97
N GLU A 180 11.14 -8.07 6.81
CA GLU A 180 11.43 -8.42 8.21
C GLU A 180 10.15 -8.72 8.98
N ASP A 181 9.14 -7.84 8.90
CA ASP A 181 7.86 -7.98 9.59
C ASP A 181 7.12 -9.26 9.14
N LEU A 182 7.12 -9.57 7.84
CA LEU A 182 6.51 -10.80 7.30
C LEU A 182 7.26 -12.07 7.73
N LYS A 183 8.60 -12.02 7.84
CA LYS A 183 9.40 -13.13 8.39
C LYS A 183 9.09 -13.35 9.87
N ARG A 184 9.03 -12.27 10.65
CA ARG A 184 8.67 -12.29 12.08
C ARG A 184 7.23 -12.73 12.32
N PHE A 185 6.33 -12.48 11.38
CA PHE A 185 4.97 -13.01 11.40
C PHE A 185 4.92 -14.51 11.06
N GLY A 186 5.99 -15.08 10.50
CA GLY A 186 6.12 -16.49 10.16
C GLY A 186 5.44 -16.89 8.85
N CYS A 187 5.28 -15.95 7.90
CA CYS A 187 4.64 -16.23 6.61
C CYS A 187 5.41 -17.28 5.78
N HIS A 188 4.67 -18.19 5.13
CA HIS A 188 5.19 -19.21 4.22
C HIS A 188 5.57 -18.64 2.83
N ILE A 189 6.42 -17.62 2.80
CA ILE A 189 6.80 -16.89 1.58
C ILE A 189 8.18 -17.31 1.07
N ASP A 190 8.31 -17.53 -0.24
CA ASP A 190 9.62 -17.64 -0.92
C ASP A 190 10.17 -16.23 -1.21
N PHE A 191 10.87 -15.64 -0.23
CA PHE A 191 11.38 -14.27 -0.31
C PHE A 191 12.46 -14.06 -1.38
N ARG A 192 13.02 -15.12 -1.98
CA ARG A 192 13.93 -14.99 -3.14
C ARG A 192 13.22 -14.44 -4.37
N ARG A 193 11.88 -14.49 -4.36
CA ARG A 193 10.99 -14.02 -5.43
C ARG A 193 10.36 -12.67 -5.10
N SER A 194 10.80 -12.01 -4.02
CA SER A 194 10.38 -10.67 -3.69
C SER A 194 11.09 -9.64 -4.55
N PHE A 195 10.39 -8.57 -4.91
CA PHE A 195 10.89 -7.50 -5.77
C PHE A 195 10.13 -6.19 -5.52
N ILE A 196 10.72 -5.09 -5.96
CA ILE A 196 10.09 -3.76 -6.04
C ILE A 196 9.68 -3.45 -7.49
N THR A 197 8.74 -2.52 -7.68
CA THR A 197 7.97 -2.38 -8.93
C THR A 197 8.33 -1.19 -9.83
N THR A 198 9.24 -0.31 -9.41
CA THR A 198 9.72 0.83 -10.23
C THR A 198 10.90 0.45 -11.12
N ASP A 199 11.36 1.40 -11.93
CA ASP A 199 12.57 1.33 -12.76
C ASP A 199 13.86 1.08 -11.96
N ARG A 200 13.85 1.35 -10.65
CA ARG A 200 14.89 0.90 -9.70
C ARG A 200 15.13 -0.61 -9.74
N ASN A 201 14.13 -1.40 -10.12
CA ASN A 201 14.30 -2.81 -10.43
C ASN A 201 14.30 -3.04 -11.96
N PRO A 202 15.48 -3.18 -12.59
CA PRO A 202 15.58 -3.30 -14.04
C PRO A 202 14.92 -4.57 -14.61
N TYR A 203 14.76 -5.62 -13.81
CA TYR A 203 14.09 -6.85 -14.26
C TYR A 203 12.58 -6.65 -14.37
N TYR A 204 11.98 -6.03 -13.36
CA TYR A 204 10.54 -5.75 -13.37
C TYR A 204 10.19 -4.67 -14.39
N ASP A 205 11.02 -3.63 -14.52
CA ASP A 205 10.86 -2.61 -15.56
C ASP A 205 10.85 -3.22 -16.98
N ARG A 206 11.78 -4.14 -17.25
CA ARG A 206 11.80 -4.87 -18.53
C ARG A 206 10.57 -5.75 -18.72
N PHE A 207 10.07 -6.38 -17.67
CA PHE A 207 8.83 -7.17 -17.70
C PHE A 207 7.62 -6.28 -18.04
N VAL A 208 7.47 -5.13 -17.37
CA VAL A 208 6.40 -4.16 -17.66
C VAL A 208 6.54 -3.60 -19.08
N SER A 209 7.76 -3.24 -19.50
CA SER A 209 8.04 -2.80 -20.87
C SER A 209 7.65 -3.86 -21.91
N TRP A 210 7.93 -5.13 -21.65
CA TRP A 210 7.48 -6.25 -22.50
C TRP A 210 5.96 -6.33 -22.54
N GLN A 211 5.28 -6.23 -21.40
CA GLN A 211 3.81 -6.26 -21.32
C GLN A 211 3.17 -5.12 -22.13
N PHE A 212 3.63 -3.87 -21.96
CA PHE A 212 3.10 -2.71 -22.69
C PHE A 212 3.35 -2.80 -24.20
N ARG A 213 4.47 -3.39 -24.65
CA ARG A 213 4.69 -3.68 -26.08
C ARG A 213 3.67 -4.69 -26.62
N HIS A 214 3.29 -5.70 -25.85
CA HIS A 214 2.25 -6.66 -26.24
C HIS A 214 0.87 -6.01 -26.30
N LEU A 215 0.52 -5.20 -25.30
CA LEU A 215 -0.74 -4.43 -25.29
C LEU A 215 -0.83 -3.48 -26.50
N ARG A 216 0.28 -2.83 -26.87
CA ARG A 216 0.34 -2.00 -28.07
C ARG A 216 0.11 -2.81 -29.35
N ARG A 217 0.74 -3.98 -29.49
CA ARG A 217 0.56 -4.89 -30.65
C ARG A 217 -0.85 -5.43 -30.77
N ALA A 218 -1.54 -5.62 -29.64
CA ALA A 218 -2.92 -6.07 -29.58
C ALA A 218 -3.94 -4.92 -29.83
N ASN A 219 -3.49 -3.68 -30.09
CA ASN A 219 -4.33 -2.50 -30.28
C ASN A 219 -5.28 -2.19 -29.11
N VAL A 220 -4.92 -2.55 -27.88
CA VAL A 220 -5.71 -2.24 -26.67
C VAL A 220 -5.25 -0.97 -25.96
N LEU A 221 -4.17 -0.33 -26.44
CA LEU A 221 -3.69 0.98 -25.97
C LEU A 221 -4.13 2.07 -26.96
N GLY A 222 -4.87 3.06 -26.49
CA GLY A 222 -5.27 4.24 -27.26
C GLY A 222 -4.60 5.51 -26.76
N PHE A 223 -4.38 6.47 -27.66
CA PHE A 223 -3.92 7.82 -27.34
C PHE A 223 -4.93 8.85 -27.86
N GLY A 224 -5.30 9.82 -27.04
CA GLY A 224 -6.25 10.86 -27.42
C GLY A 224 -6.73 11.68 -26.22
N LYS A 225 -7.48 12.75 -26.50
CA LYS A 225 -8.11 13.55 -25.45
C LYS A 225 -9.29 12.77 -24.87
N ARG A 226 -9.28 12.59 -23.55
CA ARG A 226 -10.31 11.86 -22.80
C ARG A 226 -10.67 12.65 -21.56
N TYR A 227 -11.95 12.61 -21.18
CA TYR A 227 -12.37 13.09 -19.87
C TYR A 227 -11.85 12.14 -18.80
N CYS A 228 -11.27 12.71 -17.75
CA CYS A 228 -10.81 11.98 -16.58
C CYS A 228 -10.96 12.87 -15.35
N VAL A 229 -11.00 12.27 -14.17
CA VAL A 229 -10.79 13.03 -12.94
C VAL A 229 -9.34 13.46 -12.93
N TYR A 230 -9.11 14.76 -12.73
CA TYR A 230 -7.80 15.38 -12.86
C TYR A 230 -7.45 16.12 -11.57
N SER A 231 -6.21 15.99 -11.12
CA SER A 231 -5.69 16.77 -9.99
C SER A 231 -4.95 17.98 -10.53
N PRO A 232 -5.46 19.22 -10.37
CA PRO A 232 -4.75 20.42 -10.79
C PRO A 232 -3.40 20.59 -10.09
N TRP A 233 -3.27 20.05 -8.87
CA TRP A 233 -2.03 20.10 -8.11
C TRP A 233 -0.98 19.16 -8.70
N ASP A 234 -1.36 17.90 -8.98
CA ASP A 234 -0.41 16.89 -9.47
C ASP A 234 -0.14 17.02 -10.97
N GLY A 235 -0.95 17.81 -11.69
CA GLY A 235 -0.80 18.01 -13.12
C GLY A 235 -1.13 16.78 -13.97
N GLN A 236 -1.87 15.80 -13.42
CA GLN A 236 -2.14 14.51 -14.06
C GLN A 236 -3.53 13.94 -13.72
N PRO A 237 -4.00 12.91 -14.46
CA PRO A 237 -5.20 12.15 -14.07
C PRO A 237 -5.06 11.57 -12.66
N CYS A 238 -6.11 11.71 -11.84
CA CYS A 238 -6.16 11.21 -10.47
C CYS A 238 -6.96 9.90 -10.44
N ALA A 239 -6.25 8.78 -10.49
CA ALA A 239 -6.84 7.45 -10.46
C ALA A 239 -7.33 7.11 -9.04
N ASP A 240 -8.08 6.02 -8.91
CA ASP A 240 -8.73 5.64 -7.65
C ASP A 240 -7.75 5.51 -6.47
N HIS A 241 -6.58 4.92 -6.70
CA HIS A 241 -5.56 4.75 -5.66
C HIS A 241 -4.75 6.02 -5.34
N ASP A 242 -4.94 7.10 -6.11
CA ASP A 242 -4.31 8.40 -5.86
C ASP A 242 -5.23 9.32 -5.02
N ARG A 243 -6.48 8.90 -4.76
CA ARG A 243 -7.50 9.72 -4.10
C ARG A 243 -7.49 9.56 -2.60
N ALA A 244 -7.75 10.67 -1.91
CA ALA A 244 -8.07 10.66 -0.48
C ALA A 244 -9.56 10.36 -0.20
N VAL A 245 -10.46 10.72 -1.12
CA VAL A 245 -11.92 10.56 -1.00
C VAL A 245 -12.51 10.26 -2.38
N GLY A 246 -13.58 9.47 -2.42
CA GLY A 246 -14.33 9.25 -3.66
C GLY A 246 -13.67 8.26 -4.61
N GLU A 247 -13.08 7.19 -4.07
CA GLU A 247 -12.68 6.01 -4.85
C GLU A 247 -13.88 5.53 -5.69
N GLY A 248 -13.67 5.33 -7.00
CA GLY A 248 -14.71 4.95 -7.95
C GLY A 248 -15.56 6.10 -8.51
N ALA A 249 -15.33 7.35 -8.09
CA ALA A 249 -16.03 8.49 -8.70
C ALA A 249 -15.54 8.72 -10.15
N LEU A 250 -16.49 8.86 -11.07
CA LEU A 250 -16.24 9.04 -12.50
C LEU A 250 -16.70 10.44 -12.95
N PRO A 251 -16.20 10.97 -14.08
CA PRO A 251 -16.76 12.16 -14.69
C PRO A 251 -18.25 11.98 -14.95
N GLN A 252 -19.05 12.98 -14.58
CA GLN A 252 -20.49 13.00 -14.81
C GLN A 252 -20.82 13.99 -15.95
N GLU A 253 -21.54 13.51 -16.96
CA GLU A 253 -21.94 14.32 -18.10
C GLU A 253 -23.16 15.19 -17.77
N TYR A 254 -23.13 16.44 -18.22
CA TYR A 254 -24.23 17.40 -18.11
C TYR A 254 -24.38 18.20 -19.41
N THR A 255 -25.62 18.47 -19.80
CA THR A 255 -25.94 19.41 -20.89
C THR A 255 -25.94 20.84 -20.37
N LEU A 256 -24.96 21.65 -20.77
CA LEU A 256 -24.91 23.07 -20.43
C LEU A 256 -25.69 23.90 -21.46
N VAL A 257 -26.92 24.31 -21.10
CA VAL A 257 -27.77 25.16 -21.95
C VAL A 257 -27.31 26.62 -21.85
N LYS A 258 -26.99 27.24 -22.99
CA LYS A 258 -26.60 28.66 -23.08
C LYS A 258 -27.82 29.51 -23.44
N LEU A 259 -28.26 30.37 -22.52
CA LEU A 259 -29.34 31.33 -22.75
C LEU A 259 -28.73 32.69 -23.17
N LYS A 260 -29.16 33.22 -24.31
CA LYS A 260 -28.70 34.54 -24.79
C LYS A 260 -29.49 35.64 -24.06
N VAL A 261 -28.80 36.51 -23.33
CA VAL A 261 -29.39 37.72 -22.74
C VAL A 261 -29.81 38.66 -23.87
N GLN A 262 -31.10 39.03 -23.94
CA GLN A 262 -31.65 39.83 -25.04
C GLN A 262 -31.47 41.35 -24.82
N ASN A 263 -31.63 41.84 -23.58
CA ASN A 263 -31.45 43.26 -23.24
C ASN A 263 -30.59 43.40 -21.97
N ALA A 264 -29.27 43.54 -22.10
CA ALA A 264 -28.34 43.59 -20.96
C ALA A 264 -28.52 44.83 -20.06
N THR A 265 -29.27 45.84 -20.52
CA THR A 265 -29.41 47.15 -19.88
C THR A 265 -30.84 47.49 -19.43
N GLU A 266 -31.84 46.65 -19.73
CA GLU A 266 -33.27 46.94 -19.41
C GLU A 266 -33.77 46.33 -18.09
N HIS A 267 -32.93 45.55 -17.41
CA HIS A 267 -33.23 45.06 -16.06
C HIS A 267 -32.23 45.68 -15.06
N PRO A 268 -32.69 46.43 -14.04
CA PRO A 268 -31.82 46.85 -12.96
C PRO A 268 -31.34 45.62 -12.19
N ALA A 269 -30.12 45.72 -11.66
CA ALA A 269 -29.51 44.70 -10.80
C ALA A 269 -30.40 44.36 -9.58
#